data_AF-A0A225W3D8-F1
#
_entry.id   AF-A0A225W3D8-F1
#
_cell.length_a   1.000
_cell.length_b   1.000
_cell.length_c   1.000
_cell.angle_alpha   90.00
_cell.angle_beta   90.00
_cell.angle_gamma   90.00
#
_symmetry.space_group_name_H-M   'P 1'
#
loop_
_entity.id
_entity.type
_entity.pdbx_description
1 polymer ?
#
loop_
_entity_poly.entity_id
_entity_poly.type
_entity_poly.pdbx_seq_one_letter_code
_entity_poly.pdbx_strand_id
1 'polypeptide(L)'
;MVVPLKDKVILGTLSSHYQDDVLSQMLIAAKKKPETKEMATTLQIEQLQTWLSKKTPADDVFALLQLNKADDKLFDSPQFALWSKYLDDLSGPNKETTMIATLSTHYADEAMIKLINAAKDNPAMKGMATKLEGAQHKKWIAAGTSPVDVFKFYQLDRAGDSLFTSPQFDTWVTYLKRFNAANPKKEPTSQFGTFRKVYGDEDLAKILIKAQGVDKTKDIATKLQEEQIIYWLKSKQKVRDVQKWLGVDKNTASALETAAYKKYEGIYLDQPLVRNGRK
;
A
#
# COMPACT_ATOMS: atom_id res chain seq x y z
N MET A 1 -19.92 30.40 17.59
CA MET A 1 -19.22 31.59 18.11
C MET A 1 -19.10 32.57 16.96
N VAL A 2 -19.74 33.74 17.04
CA VAL A 2 -19.64 34.78 16.00
C VAL A 2 -18.26 35.41 16.12
N VAL A 3 -17.42 35.28 15.10
CA VAL A 3 -16.07 35.87 15.10
C VAL A 3 -16.18 37.39 14.93
N PRO A 4 -15.45 38.22 15.69
CA PRO A 4 -15.51 39.68 15.59
C PRO A 4 -15.06 40.21 14.21
N LEU A 5 -15.74 41.24 13.68
CA LEU A 5 -15.38 41.93 12.42
C LEU A 5 -13.91 42.36 12.35
N LYS A 6 -13.31 42.68 13.50
CA LYS A 6 -11.90 43.08 13.64
C LYS A 6 -10.94 41.99 13.13
N ASP A 7 -11.17 40.73 13.47
CA ASP A 7 -10.23 39.64 13.13
C ASP A 7 -10.25 39.34 11.63
N LYS A 8 -11.43 39.46 11.01
CA LYS A 8 -11.60 39.35 9.56
C LYS A 8 -10.86 40.45 8.80
N VAL A 9 -10.87 41.68 9.30
CA VAL A 9 -10.11 42.80 8.70
C VAL A 9 -8.61 42.60 8.85
N ILE A 10 -8.15 42.16 10.03
CA ILE A 10 -6.72 41.86 10.26
C ILE A 10 -6.27 40.74 9.33
N LEU A 11 -7.01 39.63 9.26
CA LEU A 11 -6.68 38.52 8.38
C LEU A 11 -6.66 38.96 6.91
N GLY A 12 -7.69 39.70 6.45
CA GLY A 12 -7.73 40.22 5.07
C GLY A 12 -6.54 41.10 4.72
N THR A 13 -6.09 41.94 5.67
CA THR A 13 -4.89 42.77 5.50
C THR A 13 -3.62 41.91 5.44
N LEU A 14 -3.49 40.89 6.30
CA LEU A 14 -2.34 39.99 6.24
C LEU A 14 -2.32 39.17 4.94
N SER A 15 -3.47 38.67 4.50
CA SER A 15 -3.62 37.93 3.23
C SER A 15 -3.31 38.77 1.99
N SER A 16 -3.32 40.10 2.06
CA SER A 16 -2.87 40.95 0.95
C SER A 16 -1.35 41.09 0.86
N HIS A 17 -0.62 40.68 1.91
CA HIS A 17 0.85 40.79 1.97
C HIS A 17 1.57 39.43 1.99
N TYR A 18 0.88 38.36 2.37
CA TYR A 18 1.46 37.02 2.52
C TYR A 18 0.66 35.98 1.75
N GLN A 19 1.35 35.04 1.08
CA GLN A 19 0.72 33.85 0.51
C GLN A 19 0.09 32.99 1.62
N ASP A 20 -0.94 32.21 1.28
CA ASP A 20 -1.72 31.44 2.27
C ASP A 20 -0.87 30.47 3.10
N ASP A 21 0.08 29.77 2.48
CA ASP A 21 1.01 28.88 3.19
C ASP A 21 1.91 29.67 4.15
N VAL A 22 2.48 30.79 3.70
CA VAL A 22 3.36 31.64 4.50
C VAL A 22 2.60 32.20 5.70
N LEU A 23 1.41 32.78 5.46
CA LEU A 23 0.57 33.32 6.52
C LEU A 23 0.18 32.23 7.52
N SER A 24 -0.23 31.06 7.01
CA SER A 24 -0.59 29.92 7.85
C SER A 24 0.59 29.44 8.71
N GLN A 25 1.81 29.35 8.14
CA GLN A 25 3.03 29.01 8.87
C GLN A 25 3.36 30.05 9.95
N MET A 26 3.21 31.35 9.65
CA MET A 26 3.40 32.44 10.62
C MET A 26 2.42 32.30 11.79
N LEU A 27 1.14 32.03 11.51
CA LEU A 27 0.14 31.80 12.55
C LEU A 27 0.45 30.57 13.40
N ILE A 28 0.87 29.46 12.78
CA ILE A 28 1.30 28.26 13.54
C ILE A 28 2.50 28.55 14.43
N ALA A 29 3.50 29.29 13.94
CA ALA A 29 4.66 29.66 14.73
C ALA A 29 4.28 30.59 15.91
N ALA A 30 3.45 31.60 15.65
CA ALA A 30 2.97 32.55 16.65
C ALA A 30 2.12 31.87 17.74
N LYS A 31 1.37 30.80 17.42
CA LYS A 31 0.62 30.02 18.42
C LYS A 31 1.51 29.33 19.47
N LYS A 32 2.80 29.13 19.19
CA LYS A 32 3.75 28.50 20.12
C LYS A 32 4.28 29.46 21.19
N LYS A 33 4.08 30.77 21.02
CA LYS A 33 4.55 31.81 21.95
C LYS A 33 3.39 32.30 22.82
N PRO A 34 3.50 32.30 24.16
CA PRO A 34 2.41 32.70 25.05
C PRO A 34 1.81 34.09 24.70
N GLU A 35 2.66 35.04 24.33
CA GLU A 35 2.31 36.44 24.07
C GLU A 35 1.44 36.61 22.83
N THR A 36 1.64 35.75 21.81
CA THR A 36 0.90 35.83 20.53
C THR A 36 -0.11 34.69 20.37
N LYS A 37 -0.22 33.78 21.34
CA LYS A 37 -1.01 32.56 21.24
C LYS A 37 -2.50 32.83 21.00
N GLU A 38 -3.08 33.76 21.74
CA GLU A 38 -4.50 34.09 21.65
C GLU A 38 -4.83 34.67 20.28
N MET A 39 -4.14 35.74 19.87
CA MET A 39 -4.33 36.39 18.58
C MET A 39 -4.11 35.42 17.41
N ALA A 40 -3.03 34.64 17.42
CA ALA A 40 -2.75 33.69 16.35
C ALA A 40 -3.76 32.53 16.29
N THR A 41 -4.34 32.14 17.44
CA THR A 41 -5.42 31.15 17.47
C THR A 41 -6.69 31.71 16.83
N THR A 42 -7.07 32.94 17.17
CA THR A 42 -8.24 33.60 16.60
C THR A 42 -8.10 33.81 15.09
N LEU A 43 -6.94 34.29 14.63
CA LEU A 43 -6.67 34.46 13.20
C LEU A 43 -6.65 33.14 12.43
N GLN A 44 -6.14 32.05 13.02
CA GLN A 44 -6.19 30.73 12.37
C GLN A 44 -7.62 30.18 12.30
N ILE A 45 -8.47 30.46 13.31
CA ILE A 45 -9.90 30.13 13.25
C ILE A 45 -10.57 30.90 12.11
N GLU A 46 -10.29 32.21 11.98
CA GLU A 46 -10.85 33.03 10.90
C GLU A 46 -10.35 32.58 9.50
N GLN A 47 -9.10 32.11 9.39
CA GLN A 47 -8.58 31.52 8.16
C GLN A 47 -9.38 30.29 7.74
N LEU A 48 -9.64 29.36 8.67
CA LEU A 48 -10.47 28.18 8.42
C LEU A 48 -11.92 28.58 8.05
N GLN A 49 -12.52 29.52 8.78
CA GLN A 49 -13.89 30.01 8.49
C GLN A 49 -13.99 30.70 7.14
N THR A 50 -12.94 31.40 6.72
CA THR A 50 -12.86 31.99 5.37
C THR A 50 -12.87 30.90 4.30
N TRP A 51 -12.09 29.82 4.46
CA TRP A 51 -12.12 28.71 3.49
C TRP A 51 -13.47 27.98 3.48
N LEU A 52 -14.06 27.73 4.67
CA LEU A 52 -15.35 27.06 4.82
C LEU A 52 -16.50 27.88 4.21
N SER A 53 -16.55 29.19 4.48
CA SER A 53 -17.59 30.09 3.95
C SER A 53 -17.53 30.23 2.43
N LYS A 54 -16.32 30.22 1.86
CA LYS A 54 -16.09 30.17 0.41
C LYS A 54 -16.32 28.78 -0.20
N LYS A 55 -16.56 27.76 0.63
CA LYS A 55 -16.63 26.34 0.22
C LYS A 55 -15.41 25.92 -0.61
N THR A 56 -14.24 26.33 -0.14
CA THR A 56 -12.97 26.08 -0.85
C THR A 56 -12.75 24.56 -0.94
N PRO A 57 -12.52 23.98 -2.13
CA PRO A 57 -12.26 22.54 -2.26
C PRO A 57 -11.13 22.06 -1.35
N ALA A 58 -11.26 20.84 -0.82
CA ALA A 58 -10.23 20.22 0.02
C ALA A 58 -8.86 20.14 -0.67
N ASP A 59 -8.87 19.87 -1.98
CA ASP A 59 -7.68 19.81 -2.84
C ASP A 59 -7.00 21.18 -2.96
N ASP A 60 -7.79 22.25 -3.15
CA ASP A 60 -7.29 23.62 -3.23
C ASP A 60 -6.64 24.03 -1.90
N VAL A 61 -7.29 23.77 -0.76
CA VAL A 61 -6.70 24.07 0.56
C VAL A 61 -5.42 23.25 0.80
N PHE A 62 -5.37 22.01 0.31
CA PHE A 62 -4.16 21.18 0.38
C PHE A 62 -2.98 21.80 -0.38
N ALA A 63 -3.24 22.30 -1.60
CA ALA A 63 -2.25 22.99 -2.42
C ALA A 63 -1.88 24.37 -1.87
N LEU A 64 -2.84 25.15 -1.35
CA LEU A 64 -2.62 26.43 -0.70
C LEU A 64 -1.69 26.31 0.51
N LEU A 65 -1.72 25.16 1.20
CA LEU A 65 -0.84 24.84 2.32
C LEU A 65 0.48 24.19 1.89
N GLN A 66 0.74 24.09 0.58
CA GLN A 66 1.89 23.43 -0.04
C GLN A 66 2.10 21.97 0.40
N LEU A 67 1.02 21.28 0.80
CA LEU A 67 1.10 19.88 1.23
C LEU A 67 1.36 18.91 0.08
N ASN A 68 1.10 19.33 -1.16
CA ASN A 68 1.49 18.61 -2.38
C ASN A 68 3.00 18.59 -2.64
N LYS A 69 3.79 19.38 -1.88
CA LYS A 69 5.25 19.43 -1.95
C LYS A 69 5.93 18.93 -0.68
N ALA A 70 5.16 18.31 0.23
CA ALA A 70 5.66 17.87 1.52
C ALA A 70 6.37 16.49 1.46
N ASP A 71 6.31 15.81 0.32
CA ASP A 71 6.91 14.50 0.06
C ASP A 71 6.63 13.50 1.20
N ASP A 72 7.67 12.82 1.70
CA ASP A 72 7.60 11.83 2.77
C ASP A 72 7.34 12.44 4.16
N LYS A 73 7.43 13.76 4.31
CA LYS A 73 7.20 14.51 5.57
C LYS A 73 5.80 15.08 5.70
N LEU A 74 4.89 14.69 4.81
CA LEU A 74 3.50 15.19 4.80
C LEU A 74 2.85 15.14 6.18
N PHE A 75 2.91 13.99 6.87
CA PHE A 75 2.24 13.80 8.14
C PHE A 75 2.96 14.46 9.34
N ASP A 76 4.23 14.84 9.18
CA ASP A 76 4.98 15.61 10.18
C ASP A 76 4.71 17.12 10.05
N SER A 77 4.11 17.55 8.94
CA SER A 77 3.82 18.96 8.68
C SER A 77 2.72 19.49 9.60
N PRO A 78 2.96 20.59 10.35
CA PRO A 78 1.91 21.29 11.09
C PRO A 78 0.75 21.77 10.19
N GLN A 79 1.05 21.99 8.90
CA GLN A 79 0.04 22.36 7.90
C GLN A 79 -0.92 21.20 7.62
N PHE A 80 -0.44 19.95 7.71
CA PHE A 80 -1.31 18.78 7.56
C PHE A 80 -2.32 18.69 8.70
N ALA A 81 -1.91 19.02 9.94
CA ALA A 81 -2.83 19.09 11.07
C ALA A 81 -3.91 20.16 10.87
N LEU A 82 -3.55 21.32 10.30
CA LEU A 82 -4.51 22.37 9.96
C LEU A 82 -5.48 21.93 8.87
N TRP A 83 -4.98 21.33 7.80
CA TRP A 83 -5.82 20.78 6.72
C TRP A 83 -6.72 19.64 7.21
N SER A 84 -6.19 18.74 8.04
CA SER A 84 -6.96 17.67 8.69
C SER A 84 -8.11 18.23 9.53
N LYS A 85 -7.89 19.34 10.24
CA LYS A 85 -8.95 20.06 10.97
C LYS A 85 -9.96 20.68 10.01
N TYR A 86 -9.50 21.30 8.91
CA TYR A 86 -10.39 21.81 7.87
C TYR A 86 -11.34 20.74 7.34
N LEU A 87 -10.85 19.51 7.12
CA LEU A 87 -11.68 18.39 6.70
C LEU A 87 -12.67 17.89 7.76
N ASP A 88 -12.39 18.08 9.06
CA ASP A 88 -13.36 17.75 10.11
C ASP A 88 -14.59 18.68 10.06
N ASP A 89 -14.36 19.95 9.69
CA ASP A 89 -15.39 20.99 9.65
C ASP A 89 -16.06 21.12 8.26
N LEU A 90 -15.48 20.51 7.22
CA LEU A 90 -15.98 20.56 5.84
C LEU A 90 -17.21 19.67 5.66
N SER A 91 -18.30 20.21 5.12
CA SER A 91 -19.46 19.41 4.76
C SER A 91 -19.18 18.55 3.51
N GLY A 92 -19.38 17.23 3.60
CA GLY A 92 -19.11 16.33 2.48
C GLY A 92 -18.99 14.86 2.86
N PRO A 93 -18.33 14.04 2.00
CA PRO A 93 -17.95 12.67 2.34
C PRO A 93 -17.13 12.61 3.63
N ASN A 94 -17.03 11.42 4.24
CA ASN A 94 -16.19 11.28 5.42
C ASN A 94 -14.74 11.73 5.15
N LYS A 95 -14.10 12.27 6.17
CA LYS A 95 -12.75 12.84 6.12
C LYS A 95 -11.74 11.91 5.46
N GLU A 96 -11.78 10.61 5.74
CA GLU A 96 -10.83 9.66 5.19
C GLU A 96 -10.99 9.45 3.68
N THR A 97 -12.23 9.51 3.16
CA THR A 97 -12.49 9.45 1.71
C THR A 97 -11.96 10.68 1.01
N THR A 98 -12.27 11.87 1.54
CA THR A 98 -11.78 13.15 0.99
C THR A 98 -10.26 13.22 1.06
N MET A 99 -9.67 12.73 2.14
CA MET A 99 -8.22 12.68 2.31
C MET A 99 -7.57 11.76 1.27
N ILE A 100 -8.02 10.52 1.12
CA ILE A 100 -7.46 9.61 0.10
C ILE A 100 -7.65 10.17 -1.29
N ALA A 101 -8.80 10.76 -1.60
CA ALA A 101 -9.04 11.38 -2.90
C ALA A 101 -8.03 12.51 -3.18
N THR A 102 -7.83 13.41 -2.22
CA THR A 102 -6.87 14.51 -2.34
C THR A 102 -5.44 14.00 -2.45
N LEU A 103 -5.01 13.12 -1.52
CA LEU A 103 -3.66 12.57 -1.54
C LEU A 103 -3.39 11.80 -2.83
N SER A 104 -4.38 11.11 -3.39
CA SER A 104 -4.26 10.39 -4.66
C SER A 104 -4.05 11.28 -5.88
N THR A 105 -4.49 12.53 -5.83
CA THR A 105 -4.27 13.52 -6.90
C THR A 105 -2.82 13.97 -6.93
N HIS A 106 -2.17 14.04 -5.77
CA HIS A 106 -0.83 14.62 -5.62
C HIS A 106 0.28 13.58 -5.42
N TYR A 107 -0.05 12.39 -4.94
CA TYR A 107 0.91 11.32 -4.63
C TYR A 107 0.59 10.06 -5.44
N ALA A 108 1.60 9.56 -6.15
CA ALA A 108 1.52 8.24 -6.79
C ALA A 108 1.32 7.13 -5.74
N ASP A 109 0.74 6.00 -6.16
CA ASP A 109 0.40 4.90 -5.25
C ASP A 109 1.60 4.40 -4.42
N GLU A 110 2.80 4.32 -5.00
CA GLU A 110 4.02 3.95 -4.25
C GLU A 110 4.38 4.99 -3.16
N ALA A 111 4.24 6.28 -3.46
CA ALA A 111 4.50 7.35 -2.48
C ALA A 111 3.44 7.36 -1.38
N MET A 112 2.17 7.12 -1.74
CA MET A 112 1.07 6.95 -0.80
C MET A 112 1.32 5.79 0.18
N ILE A 113 1.76 4.64 -0.33
CA ILE A 113 2.08 3.47 0.51
C ILE A 113 3.19 3.83 1.49
N LYS A 114 4.27 4.49 1.04
CA LYS A 114 5.35 4.94 1.93
C LYS A 114 4.85 5.86 3.04
N LEU A 115 4.02 6.84 2.69
CA LEU A 115 3.38 7.75 3.64
C LEU A 115 2.55 6.98 4.67
N ILE A 116 1.66 6.09 4.22
CA ILE A 116 0.80 5.29 5.10
C ILE A 116 1.64 4.42 6.04
N ASN A 117 2.73 3.82 5.56
CA ASN A 117 3.63 3.03 6.40
C ASN A 117 4.32 3.87 7.47
N ALA A 118 4.88 5.02 7.11
CA ALA A 118 5.49 5.93 8.07
C ALA A 118 4.47 6.37 9.14
N ALA A 119 3.21 6.62 8.74
CA ALA A 119 2.14 6.94 9.68
C ALA A 119 1.73 5.77 10.58
N LYS A 120 1.91 4.51 10.15
CA LYS A 120 1.66 3.32 10.99
C LYS A 120 2.70 3.16 12.10
N ASP A 121 3.93 3.59 11.85
CA ASP A 121 5.03 3.52 12.82
C ASP A 121 4.91 4.59 13.92
N ASN A 122 4.11 5.64 13.69
CA ASN A 122 3.76 6.63 14.70
C ASN A 122 2.48 6.19 15.47
N PRO A 123 2.56 5.90 16.79
CA PRO A 123 1.41 5.48 17.57
C PRO A 123 0.21 6.44 17.53
N ALA A 124 0.46 7.75 17.44
CA ALA A 124 -0.59 8.76 17.36
C ALA A 124 -1.33 8.75 16.01
N MET A 125 -0.67 8.31 14.94
CA MET A 125 -1.22 8.29 13.58
C MET A 125 -1.67 6.91 13.12
N LYS A 126 -1.31 5.85 13.83
CA LYS A 126 -1.64 4.45 13.49
C LYS A 126 -3.12 4.22 13.17
N GLY A 127 -4.02 4.83 13.95
CA GLY A 127 -5.46 4.73 13.71
C GLY A 127 -5.88 5.35 12.37
N MET A 128 -5.34 6.53 12.07
CA MET A 128 -5.59 7.23 10.80
C MET A 128 -4.97 6.50 9.62
N ALA A 129 -3.72 6.05 9.76
CA ALA A 129 -3.02 5.27 8.74
C ALA A 129 -3.76 3.98 8.35
N THR A 130 -4.32 3.27 9.35
CA THR A 130 -5.14 2.07 9.11
C THR A 130 -6.41 2.39 8.31
N LYS A 131 -7.06 3.52 8.59
CA LYS A 131 -8.24 3.95 7.83
C LYS A 131 -7.87 4.37 6.40
N LEU A 132 -6.76 5.09 6.23
CA LEU A 132 -6.23 5.48 4.92
C LEU A 132 -5.89 4.27 4.06
N GLU A 133 -5.20 3.25 4.61
CA GLU A 133 -4.97 1.98 3.91
C GLU A 133 -6.29 1.30 3.51
N GLY A 134 -7.27 1.27 4.41
CA GLY A 134 -8.59 0.72 4.13
C GLY A 134 -9.30 1.44 2.98
N ALA A 135 -9.23 2.77 2.95
CA ALA A 135 -9.80 3.60 1.89
C ALA A 135 -9.03 3.45 0.56
N GLN A 136 -7.70 3.36 0.59
CA GLN A 136 -6.88 3.06 -0.59
C GLN A 136 -7.25 1.70 -1.20
N HIS A 137 -7.41 0.65 -0.38
CA HIS A 137 -7.86 -0.66 -0.85
C HIS A 137 -9.24 -0.59 -1.51
N LYS A 138 -10.19 0.15 -0.91
CA LYS A 138 -11.52 0.34 -1.50
C LYS A 138 -11.44 1.05 -2.85
N LYS A 139 -10.60 2.09 -2.96
CA LYS A 139 -10.36 2.81 -4.21
C LYS A 139 -9.82 1.87 -5.30
N TRP A 140 -8.77 1.11 -5.03
CA TRP A 140 -8.21 0.14 -5.98
C TRP A 140 -9.23 -0.93 -6.39
N ILE A 141 -10.01 -1.46 -5.45
CA ILE A 141 -11.06 -2.44 -5.77
C ILE A 141 -12.13 -1.82 -6.67
N ALA A 142 -12.58 -0.60 -6.37
CA ALA A 142 -13.56 0.11 -7.20
C ALA A 142 -13.03 0.41 -8.61
N ALA A 143 -11.73 0.69 -8.73
CA ALA A 143 -11.05 0.87 -10.01
C ALA A 143 -10.73 -0.47 -10.73
N GLY A 144 -11.01 -1.62 -10.12
CA GLY A 144 -10.70 -2.93 -10.67
C GLY A 144 -9.20 -3.26 -10.73
N THR A 145 -8.37 -2.55 -9.95
CA THR A 145 -6.92 -2.77 -9.89
C THR A 145 -6.61 -4.21 -9.49
N SER A 146 -5.84 -4.93 -10.32
CA SER A 146 -5.64 -6.36 -10.08
C SER A 146 -4.75 -6.62 -8.86
N PRO A 147 -4.87 -7.78 -8.18
CA PRO A 147 -3.93 -8.15 -7.14
C PRO A 147 -2.48 -8.21 -7.61
N VAL A 148 -2.23 -8.45 -8.91
CA VAL A 148 -0.86 -8.42 -9.48
C VAL A 148 -0.30 -7.00 -9.50
N ASP A 149 -1.11 -6.00 -9.82
CA ASP A 149 -0.66 -4.59 -9.83
C ASP A 149 -0.43 -4.09 -8.41
N VAL A 150 -1.34 -4.39 -7.49
CA VAL A 150 -1.18 -4.01 -6.07
C VAL A 150 0.03 -4.72 -5.43
N PHE A 151 0.37 -5.94 -5.87
CA PHE A 151 1.60 -6.61 -5.45
C PHE A 151 2.85 -5.79 -5.78
N LYS A 152 2.88 -5.19 -6.97
CA LYS A 152 3.97 -4.30 -7.42
C LYS A 152 3.96 -2.95 -6.72
N PHE A 153 2.77 -2.39 -6.43
CA PHE A 153 2.68 -1.15 -5.65
C PHE A 153 3.29 -1.32 -4.25
N TYR A 154 3.11 -2.50 -3.65
CA TYR A 154 3.78 -2.88 -2.40
C TYR A 154 5.25 -3.31 -2.58
N GLN A 155 5.81 -3.17 -3.79
CA GLN A 155 7.18 -3.53 -4.16
C GLN A 155 7.53 -5.00 -3.87
N LEU A 156 6.51 -5.85 -3.78
CA LEU A 156 6.68 -7.27 -3.48
C LEU A 156 7.19 -8.06 -4.68
N ASP A 157 7.19 -7.51 -5.88
CA ASP A 157 7.84 -8.07 -7.08
C ASP A 157 9.37 -8.04 -7.00
N ARG A 158 9.92 -7.16 -6.16
CA ARG A 158 11.37 -6.99 -5.94
C ARG A 158 11.84 -7.57 -4.61
N ALA A 159 10.93 -8.14 -3.82
CA ALA A 159 11.26 -8.66 -2.49
C ALA A 159 12.10 -9.95 -2.54
N GLY A 160 11.96 -10.74 -3.61
CA GLY A 160 12.70 -11.99 -3.81
C GLY A 160 12.60 -12.90 -2.58
N ASP A 161 13.75 -13.26 -2.02
CA ASP A 161 13.86 -14.13 -0.85
C ASP A 161 13.19 -13.59 0.42
N SER A 162 13.03 -12.26 0.52
CA SER A 162 12.41 -11.60 1.66
C SER A 162 10.89 -11.48 1.54
N LEU A 163 10.28 -12.04 0.49
CA LEU A 163 8.85 -11.93 0.21
C LEU A 163 7.97 -12.25 1.42
N PHE A 164 8.13 -13.43 2.02
CA PHE A 164 7.29 -13.91 3.12
C PHE A 164 7.61 -13.27 4.48
N THR A 165 8.71 -12.52 4.57
CA THR A 165 9.08 -11.75 5.75
C THR A 165 8.76 -10.26 5.60
N SER A 166 8.35 -9.82 4.41
CA SER A 166 8.01 -8.43 4.15
C SER A 166 6.76 -8.03 4.93
N PRO A 167 6.76 -6.91 5.67
CA PRO A 167 5.57 -6.41 6.35
C PRO A 167 4.44 -6.07 5.36
N GLN A 168 4.75 -5.82 4.08
CA GLN A 168 3.74 -5.55 3.06
C GLN A 168 3.04 -6.80 2.53
N PHE A 169 3.60 -7.98 2.80
CA PHE A 169 3.01 -9.23 2.36
C PHE A 169 1.60 -9.42 2.96
N ASP A 170 1.46 -9.25 4.27
CA ASP A 170 0.17 -9.42 4.96
C ASP A 170 -0.87 -8.37 4.53
N THR A 171 -0.41 -7.14 4.27
CA THR A 171 -1.23 -6.07 3.72
C THR A 171 -1.76 -6.44 2.33
N TRP A 172 -0.89 -6.95 1.45
CA TRP A 172 -1.29 -7.41 0.13
C TRP A 172 -2.21 -8.64 0.19
N VAL A 173 -1.97 -9.59 1.11
CA VAL A 173 -2.87 -10.74 1.31
C VAL A 173 -4.26 -10.27 1.76
N THR A 174 -4.33 -9.24 2.59
CA THR A 174 -5.60 -8.61 2.98
C THR A 174 -6.28 -7.96 1.78
N TYR A 175 -5.54 -7.28 0.91
CA TYR A 175 -6.07 -6.74 -0.35
C TYR A 175 -6.63 -7.85 -1.24
N LEU A 176 -5.86 -8.92 -1.48
CA LEU A 176 -6.28 -10.06 -2.30
C LEU A 176 -7.61 -10.66 -1.82
N LYS A 177 -7.75 -10.87 -0.50
CA LYS A 177 -9.00 -11.36 0.10
C LYS A 177 -10.18 -10.43 -0.18
N ARG A 178 -10.00 -9.11 0.02
CA ARG A 178 -11.04 -8.11 -0.24
C ARG A 178 -11.41 -8.03 -1.73
N PHE A 179 -10.41 -8.09 -2.61
CA PHE A 179 -10.62 -8.08 -4.06
C PHE A 179 -11.45 -9.28 -4.53
N ASN A 180 -11.10 -10.49 -4.08
CA ASN A 180 -11.87 -11.70 -4.42
C ASN A 180 -13.29 -11.65 -3.86
N ALA A 181 -13.46 -11.20 -2.61
CA ALA A 181 -14.79 -11.03 -2.01
C ALA A 181 -15.67 -10.01 -2.74
N ALA A 182 -15.07 -8.95 -3.31
CA ALA A 182 -15.77 -7.97 -4.13
C ALA A 182 -16.06 -8.48 -5.56
N ASN A 183 -15.47 -9.59 -5.98
CA ASN A 183 -15.62 -10.16 -7.33
C ASN A 183 -16.03 -11.65 -7.29
N PRO A 184 -17.12 -12.03 -6.58
CA PRO A 184 -17.45 -13.44 -6.33
C PRO A 184 -17.85 -14.25 -7.57
N LYS A 185 -18.19 -13.57 -8.67
CA LYS A 185 -18.57 -14.21 -9.95
C LYS A 185 -17.36 -14.55 -10.85
N LYS A 186 -16.15 -14.12 -10.47
CA LYS A 186 -14.91 -14.40 -11.21
C LYS A 186 -14.15 -15.52 -10.51
N GLU A 187 -13.37 -16.27 -11.28
CA GLU A 187 -12.37 -17.18 -10.72
C GLU A 187 -11.48 -16.41 -9.72
N PRO A 188 -11.39 -16.87 -8.45
CA PRO A 188 -10.60 -16.18 -7.44
C PRO A 188 -9.13 -16.07 -7.86
N THR A 189 -8.55 -14.89 -7.69
CA THR A 189 -7.10 -14.74 -7.82
C THR A 189 -6.44 -15.42 -6.62
N SER A 190 -5.42 -16.25 -6.86
CA SER A 190 -4.68 -16.94 -5.81
C SER A 190 -3.30 -16.31 -5.56
N GLN A 191 -2.73 -16.61 -4.39
CA GLN A 191 -1.35 -16.23 -4.05
C GLN A 191 -0.37 -16.83 -5.07
N PHE A 192 -0.42 -18.15 -5.26
CA PHE A 192 0.40 -18.85 -6.25
C PHE A 192 0.26 -18.27 -7.67
N GLY A 193 -0.96 -18.02 -8.13
CA GLY A 193 -1.21 -17.46 -9.46
C GLY A 193 -0.63 -16.06 -9.63
N THR A 194 -0.64 -15.25 -8.57
CA THR A 194 0.00 -13.93 -8.57
C THR A 194 1.52 -14.07 -8.62
N PHE A 195 2.12 -14.84 -7.70
CA PHE A 195 3.57 -14.99 -7.62
C PHE A 195 4.15 -15.54 -8.92
N ARG A 196 3.48 -16.53 -9.52
CA ARG A 196 3.91 -17.10 -10.78
C ARG A 196 3.87 -16.11 -11.94
N LYS A 197 2.85 -15.25 -12.01
CA LYS A 197 2.78 -14.19 -13.03
C LYS A 197 3.88 -13.14 -12.87
N VAL A 198 4.32 -12.89 -11.64
CA VAL A 198 5.31 -11.86 -11.32
C VAL A 198 6.73 -12.39 -11.45
N TYR A 199 7.02 -13.54 -10.83
CA TYR A 199 8.36 -14.12 -10.73
C TYR A 199 8.68 -15.16 -11.81
N GLY A 200 7.67 -15.72 -12.47
CA GLY A 200 7.85 -16.87 -13.36
C GLY A 200 8.08 -18.18 -12.59
N ASP A 201 8.24 -19.29 -13.32
CA ASP A 201 8.33 -20.63 -12.72
C ASP A 201 9.68 -20.87 -12.02
N GLU A 202 10.79 -20.45 -12.63
CA GLU A 202 12.15 -20.68 -12.11
C GLU A 202 12.42 -19.88 -10.82
N ASP A 203 12.23 -18.57 -10.85
CA ASP A 203 12.57 -17.73 -9.69
C ASP A 203 11.60 -17.94 -8.53
N LEU A 204 10.32 -18.20 -8.81
CA LEU A 204 9.37 -18.60 -7.78
C LEU A 204 9.79 -19.90 -7.09
N ALA A 205 10.25 -20.90 -7.85
CA ALA A 205 10.69 -22.17 -7.27
C ALA A 205 11.86 -21.95 -6.29
N LYS A 206 12.84 -21.12 -6.67
CA LYS A 206 13.98 -20.77 -5.81
C LYS A 206 13.55 -20.03 -4.54
N ILE A 207 12.66 -19.03 -4.67
CA ILE A 207 12.11 -18.27 -3.52
C ILE A 207 11.42 -19.23 -2.54
N LEU A 208 10.61 -20.16 -3.04
CA LEU A 208 9.89 -21.13 -2.21
C LEU A 208 10.84 -22.11 -1.50
N ILE A 209 11.83 -22.66 -2.21
CA ILE A 209 12.84 -23.55 -1.62
C ILE A 209 13.59 -22.85 -0.50
N LYS A 210 14.03 -21.61 -0.71
CA LYS A 210 14.74 -20.85 0.33
C LYS A 210 13.85 -20.55 1.52
N ALA A 211 12.58 -20.19 1.28
CA ALA A 211 11.62 -19.94 2.34
C ALA A 211 11.24 -21.21 3.14
N GLN A 212 11.39 -22.41 2.57
CA GLN A 212 11.26 -23.67 3.32
C GLN A 212 12.39 -23.90 4.33
N GLY A 213 13.55 -23.30 4.09
CA GLY A 213 14.69 -23.35 5.01
C GLY A 213 14.56 -22.45 6.24
N VAL A 214 13.49 -21.64 6.34
CA VAL A 214 13.25 -20.71 7.44
C VAL A 214 11.98 -21.11 8.18
N ASP A 215 12.09 -21.43 9.48
CA ASP A 215 10.99 -21.98 10.29
C ASP A 215 9.69 -21.17 10.18
N LYS A 216 9.78 -19.84 10.22
CA LYS A 216 8.61 -18.94 10.15
C LYS A 216 7.87 -18.99 8.80
N THR A 217 8.56 -19.32 7.72
CA THR A 217 8.01 -19.30 6.35
C THR A 217 7.85 -20.70 5.76
N LYS A 218 8.28 -21.74 6.48
CA LYS A 218 8.32 -23.10 6.00
C LYS A 218 6.97 -23.64 5.56
N ASP A 219 5.93 -23.43 6.36
CA ASP A 219 4.60 -23.98 6.09
C ASP A 219 3.96 -23.37 4.85
N ILE A 220 4.00 -22.03 4.73
CA ILE A 220 3.45 -21.33 3.56
C ILE A 220 4.24 -21.66 2.30
N ALA A 221 5.57 -21.72 2.39
CA ALA A 221 6.43 -22.04 1.26
C ALA A 221 6.23 -23.48 0.78
N THR A 222 6.08 -24.44 1.70
CA THR A 222 5.79 -25.83 1.36
C THR A 222 4.46 -25.96 0.64
N LYS A 223 3.40 -25.34 1.17
CA LYS A 223 2.08 -25.37 0.53
C LYS A 223 2.12 -24.79 -0.89
N LEU A 224 2.77 -23.63 -1.08
CA LEU A 224 2.88 -23.00 -2.39
C LEU A 224 3.75 -23.80 -3.37
N GLN A 225 4.78 -24.50 -2.88
CA GLN A 225 5.59 -25.37 -3.73
C GLN A 225 4.81 -26.63 -4.16
N GLU A 226 3.92 -27.14 -3.31
CA GLU A 226 2.99 -28.20 -3.71
C GLU A 226 2.02 -27.73 -4.79
N GLU A 227 1.45 -26.53 -4.64
CA GLU A 227 0.61 -25.91 -5.68
C GLU A 227 1.39 -25.72 -6.99
N GLN A 228 2.66 -25.33 -6.91
CA GLN A 228 3.57 -25.18 -8.06
C GLN A 228 3.81 -26.50 -8.79
N ILE A 229 4.12 -27.58 -8.05
CA ILE A 229 4.33 -28.93 -8.60
C ILE A 229 3.04 -29.43 -9.26
N ILE A 230 1.89 -29.27 -8.60
CA ILE A 230 0.58 -29.67 -9.14
C ILE A 230 0.29 -28.90 -10.44
N TYR A 231 0.59 -27.61 -10.46
CA TYR A 231 0.44 -26.79 -11.67
C TYR A 231 1.32 -27.33 -12.81
N TRP A 232 2.60 -27.59 -12.57
CA TRP A 232 3.51 -28.13 -13.59
C TRP A 232 3.06 -29.50 -14.13
N LEU A 233 2.53 -30.36 -13.27
CA LEU A 233 1.96 -31.66 -13.66
C LEU A 233 0.73 -31.49 -14.56
N LYS A 234 -0.21 -30.62 -14.17
CA LYS A 234 -1.43 -30.35 -14.97
C LYS A 234 -1.10 -29.72 -16.32
N SER A 235 -0.10 -28.84 -16.36
CA SER A 235 0.36 -28.20 -17.60
C SER A 235 1.36 -29.06 -18.40
N LYS A 236 1.63 -30.30 -17.97
CA LYS A 236 2.53 -31.24 -18.65
C LYS A 236 3.90 -30.63 -18.97
N GLN A 237 4.44 -29.86 -18.03
CA GLN A 237 5.78 -29.29 -18.15
C GLN A 237 6.80 -30.42 -18.37
N LYS A 238 7.90 -30.14 -19.07
CA LYS A 238 8.89 -31.18 -19.33
C LYS A 238 9.71 -31.41 -18.07
N VAL A 239 10.05 -32.67 -17.82
CA VAL A 239 10.91 -33.09 -16.70
C VAL A 239 12.21 -32.27 -16.66
N ARG A 240 12.85 -32.05 -17.81
CA ARG A 240 14.09 -31.25 -17.91
C ARG A 240 13.91 -29.78 -17.49
N ASP A 241 12.77 -29.17 -17.83
CA ASP A 241 12.51 -27.78 -17.45
C ASP A 241 12.30 -27.68 -15.93
N VAL A 242 11.58 -28.63 -15.35
CA VAL A 242 11.37 -28.70 -13.89
C VAL A 242 12.67 -29.02 -13.14
N GLN A 243 13.53 -29.89 -13.68
CA GLN A 243 14.88 -30.13 -13.13
C GLN A 243 15.68 -28.82 -13.05
N LYS A 244 15.68 -28.04 -14.13
CA LYS A 244 16.34 -26.73 -14.19
C LYS A 244 15.73 -25.75 -13.19
N TRP A 245 14.41 -25.63 -13.14
CA TRP A 245 13.72 -24.68 -12.26
C TRP A 245 13.96 -24.96 -10.78
N LEU A 246 14.05 -26.23 -10.40
CA LEU A 246 14.38 -26.65 -9.04
C LEU A 246 15.89 -26.70 -8.76
N GLY A 247 16.75 -26.37 -9.74
CA GLY A 247 18.21 -26.36 -9.57
C GLY A 247 18.86 -27.73 -9.39
N VAL A 248 18.16 -28.82 -9.75
CA VAL A 248 18.63 -30.22 -9.59
C VAL A 248 19.53 -30.67 -10.74
N ASP A 249 19.66 -29.86 -11.79
CA ASP A 249 20.65 -30.04 -12.85
C ASP A 249 22.10 -29.78 -12.40
N LYS A 250 22.29 -29.28 -11.17
CA LYS A 250 23.60 -29.02 -10.56
C LYS A 250 24.03 -30.18 -9.65
N ASN A 251 25.31 -30.53 -9.69
CA ASN A 251 25.92 -31.55 -8.81
C ASN A 251 25.92 -31.17 -7.31
N THR A 252 25.31 -30.06 -6.92
CA THR A 252 25.27 -29.51 -5.57
C THR A 252 23.85 -29.27 -5.07
N ALA A 253 22.84 -29.94 -5.65
CA ALA A 253 21.45 -29.79 -5.25
C ALA A 253 21.25 -30.12 -3.76
N SER A 254 20.56 -29.24 -3.06
CA SER A 254 20.18 -29.41 -1.66
C SER A 254 19.15 -30.52 -1.47
N ALA A 255 18.96 -30.94 -0.22
CA ALA A 255 17.93 -31.92 0.12
C ALA A 255 16.51 -31.44 -0.22
N LEU A 256 16.24 -30.12 -0.07
CA LEU A 256 14.93 -29.53 -0.38
C LEU A 256 14.66 -29.52 -1.89
N GLU A 257 15.64 -29.10 -2.70
CA GLU A 257 15.55 -29.13 -4.16
C GLU A 257 15.33 -30.56 -4.67
N THR A 258 16.13 -31.50 -4.16
CA THR A 258 16.03 -32.93 -4.50
C THR A 258 14.67 -33.51 -4.12
N ALA A 259 14.15 -33.18 -2.93
CA ALA A 259 12.85 -33.66 -2.47
C ALA A 259 11.70 -33.13 -3.32
N ALA A 260 11.70 -31.84 -3.65
CA ALA A 260 10.70 -31.21 -4.53
C ALA A 260 10.70 -31.86 -5.92
N TYR A 261 11.89 -32.11 -6.48
CA TYR A 261 12.01 -32.74 -7.80
C TYR A 261 11.54 -34.20 -7.79
N LYS A 262 11.95 -35.00 -6.80
CA LYS A 262 11.49 -36.39 -6.65
C LYS A 262 9.96 -36.48 -6.52
N LYS A 263 9.34 -35.53 -5.83
CA LYS A 263 7.88 -35.44 -5.72
C LYS A 263 7.23 -35.19 -7.09
N TYR A 264 7.77 -34.27 -7.89
CA TYR A 264 7.28 -34.04 -9.24
C TYR A 264 7.49 -35.25 -10.15
N GLU A 265 8.71 -35.79 -10.20
CA GLU A 265 9.09 -36.91 -11.08
C GLU A 265 8.27 -38.17 -10.78
N GLY A 266 8.13 -38.55 -9.50
CA GLY A 266 7.33 -39.72 -9.11
C GLY A 266 5.89 -39.64 -9.64
N ILE A 267 5.22 -38.51 -9.42
CA ILE A 267 3.84 -38.32 -9.87
C ILE A 267 3.76 -38.23 -11.41
N TYR A 268 4.75 -37.63 -12.06
CA TYR A 268 4.82 -37.54 -13.52
C TYR A 268 4.92 -38.92 -14.17
N LEU A 269 5.76 -39.80 -13.61
CA LEU A 269 5.98 -41.16 -14.13
C LEU A 269 4.77 -42.08 -13.94
N ASP A 270 3.97 -41.85 -12.91
CA ASP A 270 2.75 -42.62 -12.63
C ASP A 270 1.56 -42.24 -13.54
N GLN A 271 1.68 -41.20 -14.37
CA GLN A 271 0.60 -40.82 -15.29
C GLN A 271 0.40 -41.87 -16.39
N PRO A 272 -0.87 -42.26 -16.72
CA PRO A 272 -1.16 -43.36 -17.65
C PRO A 272 -0.52 -43.23 -19.04
N LEU A 273 -0.40 -42.00 -19.54
CA LEU A 273 0.19 -41.71 -20.85
C LEU A 273 1.70 -41.99 -20.90
N VAL A 274 2.43 -41.80 -19.79
CA VAL A 274 3.87 -42.05 -19.70
C VAL A 274 4.15 -43.54 -19.46
N ARG A 275 3.33 -44.18 -18.63
CA ARG A 275 3.45 -45.61 -18.28
C ARG A 275 3.24 -46.53 -19.49
N ASN A 276 2.36 -46.17 -20.43
CA ASN A 276 2.05 -46.99 -21.61
C ASN A 276 3.04 -46.82 -22.77
N GLY A 277 3.87 -45.78 -22.78
CA GLY A 277 4.93 -45.56 -23.79
C GLY A 277 6.29 -46.20 -23.44
N ARG A 278 6.37 -46.94 -22.33
CA ARG A 278 7.57 -47.64 -21.84
C ARG A 278 7.49 -49.16 -21.97
N LYS A 279 6.47 -49.68 -22.65
CA LYS A 279 6.35 -51.11 -22.96
C LYS A 279 6.87 -51.39 -24.36
#